data_AF-A0A101CFC7-F1
#
_entry.id   AF-A0A101CFC7-F1
#
_cell.length_a   1.000
_cell.length_b   1.000
_cell.length_c   1.000
_cell.angle_alpha   90.00
_cell.angle_beta   90.00
_cell.angle_gamma   90.00
#
_symmetry.space_group_name_H-M   'P 1'
#
loop_
_entity.id
_entity.type
_entity.pdbx_description
1 polymer ?
#
loop_
_entity_poly.entity_id
_entity_poly.type
_entity_poly.pdbx_seq_one_letter_code
_entity_poly.pdbx_strand_id
1 'polypeptide(L)'
;MAGAAVLATVVNLILLFIGDAAGASLVLELNGKPDEIGAGDVVFMSIAAPVIGVTVTLLLARWKPVFLRVGQILGGAVAVLTAIGPLTQDTDGGTAATLIPMHLFVGFVVVAALEVVRRSRV
;
A
#
# COMPACT_ATOMS: atom_id res chain seq x y z
N MET A 1 14.24 3.04 4.17
CA MET A 1 13.13 3.10 3.19
C MET A 1 13.28 2.11 2.05
N ALA A 2 14.43 2.01 1.38
CA ALA A 2 14.62 1.05 0.28
C ALA A 2 14.23 -0.39 0.65
N GLY A 3 14.72 -0.94 1.78
CA GLY A 3 14.36 -2.31 2.19
C GLY A 3 12.87 -2.52 2.48
N ALA A 4 12.19 -1.51 3.02
CA ALA A 4 10.74 -1.56 3.28
C ALA A 4 9.93 -1.54 1.96
N ALA A 5 10.32 -0.69 1.01
CA ALA A 5 9.70 -0.64 -0.31
C ALA A 5 9.94 -1.94 -1.10
N VAL A 6 11.17 -2.48 -1.09
CA VAL A 6 11.48 -3.77 -1.72
C VAL A 6 10.64 -4.89 -1.12
N LEU A 7 10.50 -4.94 0.21
CA LEU A 7 9.65 -5.94 0.86
C LEU A 7 8.19 -5.81 0.46
N ALA A 8 7.64 -4.58 0.44
CA ALA A 8 6.28 -4.32 -0.04
C ALA A 8 6.09 -4.80 -1.49
N THR A 9 7.02 -4.45 -2.38
CA THR A 9 6.99 -4.86 -3.78
C THR A 9 7.02 -6.38 -3.92
N VAL A 10 7.94 -7.08 -3.25
CA VAL A 10 8.06 -8.54 -3.36
C VAL A 10 6.79 -9.24 -2.88
N VAL A 11 6.27 -8.85 -1.71
CA VAL A 11 5.05 -9.47 -1.17
C VAL A 11 3.85 -9.18 -2.06
N ASN A 12 3.71 -7.96 -2.56
CA ASN A 12 2.60 -7.62 -3.44
C ASN A 12 2.70 -8.33 -4.79
N LEU A 13 3.90 -8.50 -5.36
CA LEU A 13 4.07 -9.30 -6.57
C LEU A 13 3.70 -10.77 -6.36
N ILE A 14 4.02 -11.33 -5.18
CA ILE A 14 3.59 -12.69 -4.82
C ILE A 14 2.06 -12.76 -4.74
N LEU A 15 1.41 -11.79 -4.11
CA LEU A 15 -0.05 -11.72 -4.03
C LEU A 15 -0.69 -11.59 -5.42
N LEU A 16 -0.09 -10.78 -6.30
CA LEU A 16 -0.57 -10.61 -7.68
C LEU A 16 -0.51 -11.93 -8.42
N PHE A 17 0.62 -12.62 -8.35
CA PHE A 17 0.81 -13.92 -8.97
C PHE A 17 -0.17 -14.97 -8.44
N ILE A 18 -0.44 -14.98 -7.13
CA ILE A 18 -1.44 -15.88 -6.54
C ILE A 18 -2.84 -15.57 -7.06
N GLY A 19 -3.22 -14.29 -7.14
CA GLY A 19 -4.52 -13.87 -7.67
C GLY A 19 -4.71 -14.26 -9.13
N ASP A 20 -3.71 -13.98 -9.96
CA ASP A 20 -3.68 -14.37 -11.38
C ASP A 20 -3.78 -15.89 -11.55
N ALA A 21 -2.96 -16.65 -10.80
CA ALA A 21 -3.00 -18.12 -10.82
C ALA A 21 -4.32 -18.70 -10.31
N ALA A 22 -5.06 -17.97 -9.47
CA ALA A 22 -6.38 -18.34 -8.99
C ALA A 22 -7.51 -17.94 -9.96
N GLY A 23 -7.19 -17.28 -11.07
CA GLY A 23 -8.14 -16.85 -12.10
C GLY A 23 -8.89 -15.55 -11.76
N ALA A 24 -8.35 -14.72 -10.85
CA ALA A 24 -8.86 -13.36 -10.66
C ALA A 24 -8.70 -12.55 -11.95
N SER A 25 -9.67 -11.70 -12.30
CA SER A 25 -9.57 -10.89 -13.53
C SER A 25 -8.45 -9.84 -13.44
N LEU A 26 -8.14 -9.37 -12.24
CA LEU A 26 -7.21 -8.28 -11.94
C LEU A 26 -7.56 -6.99 -12.70
N VAL A 27 -8.85 -6.79 -13.00
CA VAL A 27 -9.37 -5.60 -13.67
C VAL A 27 -10.25 -4.81 -12.71
N LEU A 28 -10.05 -3.50 -12.66
CA LEU A 28 -10.96 -2.56 -12.02
C LEU A 28 -11.68 -1.73 -13.08
N GLU A 29 -12.97 -1.47 -12.90
CA GLU A 29 -13.68 -0.52 -13.76
C GLU A 29 -13.52 0.92 -13.23
N LEU A 30 -12.80 1.75 -13.98
CA LEU A 30 -12.55 3.15 -13.66
C LEU A 30 -13.22 4.05 -14.70
N ASN A 31 -14.24 4.80 -14.27
CA ASN A 31 -15.03 5.69 -15.14
C ASN A 31 -15.63 4.99 -16.37
N GLY A 32 -16.15 3.78 -16.19
CA GLY A 32 -16.76 3.01 -17.29
C GLY A 32 -15.74 2.35 -18.22
N LYS A 33 -14.46 2.30 -17.85
CA LYS A 33 -13.39 1.68 -18.63
C LYS A 33 -12.65 0.64 -17.79
N PRO A 34 -12.36 -0.55 -18.35
CA PRO A 34 -11.52 -1.53 -17.68
C PRO A 34 -10.09 -0.99 -17.57
N ASP A 35 -9.54 -1.11 -16.37
CA ASP A 35 -8.14 -0.82 -16.03
C ASP A 35 -7.51 -2.09 -15.49
N GLU A 36 -6.54 -2.63 -16.22
CA GLU A 36 -5.87 -3.88 -15.89
C GLU A 36 -4.72 -3.62 -14.93
N ILE A 37 -4.69 -4.35 -13.81
CA ILE A 37 -3.64 -4.22 -12.80
C ILE A 37 -2.50 -5.16 -13.14
N GLY A 38 -1.45 -4.59 -13.73
CA GLY A 38 -0.24 -5.32 -14.07
C GLY A 38 0.81 -5.34 -12.97
N ALA A 39 1.83 -6.17 -13.16
CA ALA A 39 3.02 -6.19 -12.30
C ALA A 39 3.73 -4.81 -12.26
N GLY A 40 3.67 -4.05 -13.36
CA GLY A 40 4.21 -2.69 -13.44
C GLY A 40 3.54 -1.74 -12.44
N ASP A 41 2.21 -1.76 -12.37
CA ASP A 41 1.42 -0.92 -11.46
C ASP A 41 1.69 -1.30 -10.01
N VAL A 42 1.75 -2.61 -9.72
CA VAL A 42 2.07 -3.11 -8.39
C VAL A 42 3.47 -2.70 -7.97
N VAL A 43 4.49 -2.84 -8.83
CA VAL A 43 5.86 -2.39 -8.52
C VAL A 43 5.89 -0.90 -8.26
N PHE A 44 5.30 -0.10 -9.16
CA PHE A 44 5.30 1.35 -9.05
C PHE A 44 4.61 1.81 -7.77
N MET A 45 3.40 1.34 -7.49
CA MET A 45 2.60 1.78 -6.35
C MET A 45 3.14 1.25 -5.01
N SER A 46 3.73 0.05 -4.99
CA SER A 46 4.38 -0.51 -3.79
C SER A 46 5.64 0.26 -3.38
N ILE A 47 6.20 1.06 -4.28
CA ILE A 47 7.36 1.94 -4.00
C ILE A 47 6.90 3.37 -3.78
N ALA A 48 6.17 3.93 -4.76
CA ALA A 48 5.82 5.34 -4.81
C ALA A 48 5.01 5.77 -3.58
N ALA A 49 3.91 5.07 -3.28
CA ALA A 49 3.02 5.43 -2.19
C ALA A 49 3.73 5.45 -0.81
N PRO A 50 4.42 4.38 -0.37
CA PRO A 50 5.11 4.39 0.92
C PRO A 50 6.31 5.35 0.94
N VAL A 51 7.06 5.50 -0.16
CA VAL A 51 8.17 6.46 -0.23
C VAL A 51 7.66 7.88 -0.05
N ILE A 52 6.60 8.27 -0.75
CA ILE A 52 6.01 9.61 -0.64
C ILE A 52 5.48 9.82 0.78
N GLY A 53 4.64 8.92 1.28
CA GLY A 53 4.00 9.06 2.59
C GLY A 53 5.00 9.14 3.75
N VAL A 54 6.00 8.25 3.76
CA VAL A 54 7.04 8.27 4.79
C VAL A 54 7.94 9.48 4.65
N THR A 55 8.37 9.84 3.44
CA THR A 55 9.23 11.02 3.23
C THR A 55 8.55 12.28 3.73
N VAL A 56 7.30 12.52 3.34
CA VAL A 56 6.50 13.65 3.83
C VAL A 56 6.44 13.64 5.36
N THR A 57 6.08 12.51 5.96
CA THR A 57 6.01 12.37 7.43
C THR A 57 7.35 12.70 8.11
N LEU A 58 8.46 12.23 7.55
CA LEU A 58 9.80 12.50 8.08
C LEU A 58 10.20 13.98 7.95
N LEU A 59 9.80 14.64 6.86
CA LEU A 59 10.00 16.08 6.69
C LEU A 59 9.20 16.86 7.75
N LEU A 60 7.91 16.54 7.93
CA LEU A 60 7.07 17.15 8.97
C LEU A 60 7.65 16.92 10.37
N ALA A 61 8.17 15.72 10.63
CA ALA A 61 8.75 15.34 11.91
C ALA A 61 10.04 16.10 12.27
N ARG A 62 10.63 16.86 11.33
CA ARG A 62 11.74 17.78 11.65
C ARG A 62 11.28 18.96 12.50
N TRP A 63 10.02 19.38 12.39
CA TRP A 63 9.48 20.48 13.20
C TRP A 63 9.00 20.01 14.56
N LYS A 64 8.26 18.89 14.61
CA LYS A 64 7.78 18.29 15.87
C LYS A 64 7.77 16.76 15.76
N PRO A 65 8.30 16.02 16.74
CA PRO A 65 8.34 14.56 16.69
C PRO A 65 6.95 13.89 16.70
N VAL A 66 5.90 14.61 17.16
CA VAL A 66 4.51 14.13 17.16
C VAL A 66 4.02 13.70 15.77
N PHE A 67 4.54 14.31 14.71
CA PHE A 67 4.14 13.98 13.33
C PHE A 67 4.47 12.55 12.93
N LEU A 68 5.43 11.87 13.58
CA LEU A 68 5.67 10.44 13.35
C LEU A 68 4.44 9.60 13.73
N ARG A 69 3.81 9.92 14.88
CA ARG A 69 2.62 9.21 15.36
C ARG A 69 1.39 9.54 14.52
N VAL A 70 1.24 10.80 14.11
CA VAL A 70 0.19 11.21 13.17
C VAL A 70 0.35 10.48 11.83
N GLY A 71 1.55 10.41 11.28
CA GLY A 71 1.84 9.69 10.04
C GLY A 71 1.55 8.20 10.12
N GLN A 72 1.80 7.55 11.26
CA GLN A 72 1.40 6.16 11.48
C GLN A 72 -0.12 5.97 11.43
N ILE A 73 -0.86 6.83 12.14
CA ILE A 73 -2.33 6.76 12.18
C ILE A 73 -2.90 6.99 10.77
N LEU A 74 -2.44 8.05 10.10
CA LEU A 74 -2.90 8.38 8.74
C LEU A 74 -2.50 7.30 7.74
N GLY A 75 -1.27 6.79 7.79
CA GLY A 75 -0.80 5.72 6.90
C GLY A 75 -1.62 4.44 7.06
N GLY A 76 -1.91 4.03 8.30
CA GLY A 76 -2.79 2.91 8.58
C GLY A 76 -4.22 3.15 8.12
N ALA A 77 -4.78 4.33 8.39
CA ALA A 77 -6.14 4.69 7.98
C ALA A 77 -6.29 4.70 6.45
N VAL A 78 -5.34 5.30 5.72
CA VAL A 78 -5.34 5.32 4.25
C VAL A 78 -5.25 3.91 3.68
N ALA A 79 -4.41 3.04 4.25
CA ALA A 79 -4.32 1.65 3.81
C ALA A 79 -5.64 0.89 4.00
N VAL A 80 -6.33 1.07 5.12
CA VAL A 80 -7.65 0.48 5.35
C VAL A 80 -8.68 1.05 4.37
N LEU A 81 -8.71 2.36 4.19
CA LEU A 81 -9.65 3.01 3.27
C LEU A 81 -9.45 2.56 1.83
N THR A 82 -8.21 2.47 1.37
CA THR A 82 -7.87 2.01 0.02
C THR A 82 -8.12 0.52 -0.17
N ALA A 83 -7.93 -0.30 0.88
CA ALA A 83 -8.30 -1.71 0.85
C ALA A 83 -9.82 -1.92 0.71
N ILE A 84 -10.67 -0.96 1.10
CA ILE A 84 -12.12 -1.05 0.88
C ILE A 84 -12.47 -0.77 -0.59
N GLY A 85 -11.65 -0.01 -1.32
CA GLY A 85 -11.89 0.38 -2.71
C GLY A 85 -12.32 -0.78 -3.63
N PRO A 86 -11.58 -1.90 -3.70
CA PRO A 86 -11.97 -3.06 -4.50
C PRO A 86 -13.35 -3.65 -4.17
N LEU A 87 -13.89 -3.44 -2.97
CA LEU A 87 -15.24 -3.90 -2.60
C LEU A 87 -16.35 -2.97 -3.11
N THR A 88 -16.01 -1.77 -3.58
CA THR A 88 -16.96 -0.77 -4.09
C THR A 88 -16.85 -0.57 -5.60
N GLN A 89 -15.86 -1.19 -6.25
CA GLN A 89 -15.71 -1.20 -7.70
C GLN A 89 -16.40 -2.43 -8.30
N ASP A 90 -16.79 -2.32 -9.57
CA ASP A 90 -17.26 -3.48 -10.33
C ASP A 90 -16.06 -4.35 -10.73
N THR A 91 -15.78 -5.36 -9.91
CA THR A 91 -14.68 -6.30 -10.10
C THR A 91 -15.07 -7.65 -9.49
N ASP A 92 -14.38 -8.73 -9.88
CA ASP A 92 -14.65 -10.04 -9.33
C ASP A 92 -14.10 -10.21 -7.91
N GLY A 93 -14.68 -11.16 -7.16
CA GLY A 93 -14.29 -11.41 -5.77
C GLY A 93 -12.83 -11.86 -5.60
N GLY A 94 -12.24 -12.52 -6.60
CA GLY A 94 -10.82 -12.91 -6.59
C GLY A 94 -9.90 -11.70 -6.69
N THR A 95 -10.25 -10.74 -7.55
CA THR A 95 -9.53 -9.45 -7.66
C THR A 95 -9.63 -8.66 -6.36
N ALA A 96 -10.82 -8.52 -5.79
CA ALA A 96 -10.99 -7.85 -4.50
C ALA A 96 -10.17 -8.54 -3.39
N ALA A 97 -10.25 -9.87 -3.29
CA ALA A 97 -9.49 -10.65 -2.31
C ALA A 97 -7.96 -10.55 -2.50
N THR A 98 -7.49 -10.26 -3.71
CA THR A 98 -6.08 -10.06 -4.04
C THR A 98 -5.60 -8.64 -3.70
N LEU A 99 -6.38 -7.62 -4.03
CA LEU A 99 -5.99 -6.22 -3.85
C LEU A 99 -6.08 -5.76 -2.40
N ILE A 100 -7.08 -6.22 -1.63
CA ILE A 100 -7.23 -5.91 -0.21
C ILE A 100 -5.94 -6.15 0.58
N PRO A 101 -5.35 -7.37 0.59
CA PRO A 101 -4.14 -7.64 1.36
C PRO A 101 -2.94 -6.85 0.85
N MET A 102 -2.82 -6.53 -0.44
CA MET A 102 -1.75 -5.68 -0.95
C MET A 102 -1.76 -4.28 -0.31
N HIS A 103 -2.94 -3.65 -0.26
CA HIS A 103 -3.10 -2.32 0.33
C HIS A 103 -2.81 -2.33 1.83
N LEU A 104 -3.33 -3.34 2.54
CA LEU A 104 -3.09 -3.51 3.96
C LEU A 104 -1.60 -3.74 4.26
N PHE A 105 -0.91 -4.53 3.42
CA PHE A 105 0.52 -4.80 3.61
C PHE A 105 1.37 -3.55 3.39
N VAL A 106 1.08 -2.73 2.37
CA VAL A 106 1.75 -1.44 2.17
C VAL A 106 1.55 -0.53 3.40
N GLY A 107 0.33 -0.46 3.92
CA GLY A 107 0.02 0.27 5.16
C GLY A 107 0.83 -0.21 6.36
N PHE A 108 0.87 -1.52 6.56
CA PHE A 108 1.67 -2.15 7.60
C PHE A 108 3.15 -1.76 7.48
N VAL A 109 3.73 -1.83 6.28
CA VAL A 109 5.12 -1.46 6.02
C VAL A 109 5.38 0.01 6.34
N VAL A 110 4.47 0.93 5.98
CA VAL A 110 4.59 2.36 6.31
C VAL A 110 4.60 2.57 7.83
N VAL A 111 3.64 1.97 8.55
CA VAL A 111 3.53 2.10 10.00
C VAL A 111 4.76 1.54 10.70
N ALA A 112 5.23 0.36 10.27
CA ALA A 112 6.43 -0.28 10.79
C ALA A 112 7.68 0.57 10.54
N ALA A 113 7.85 1.12 9.34
CA ALA A 113 8.98 1.99 9.00
C ALA A 113 9.01 3.25 9.87
N LEU A 114 7.87 3.91 10.06
CA LEU A 114 7.76 5.07 10.93
C LEU A 114 7.98 4.72 12.41
N GLU A 115 7.55 3.53 12.85
CA GLU A 115 7.77 3.05 14.22
C GLU A 115 9.25 2.83 14.51
N VAL A 116 9.99 2.23 13.57
CA VAL A 116 11.44 2.06 13.69
C VAL A 116 12.11 3.42 13.87
N VAL A 117 11.77 4.41 13.02
CA VAL A 117 12.34 5.76 13.14
C VAL A 117 11.97 6.42 14.45
N ARG A 118 10.72 6.28 14.90
CA ARG A 118 10.25 6.83 16.17
C ARG A 118 11.02 6.25 17.34
N ARG A 119 11.24 4.94 17.38
CA ARG A 119 12.01 4.26 18.44
C ARG A 119 13.48 4.61 18.43
N SER A 120 14.09 4.85 17.28
CA SER A 120 15.50 5.28 17.19
C SER A 120 15.74 6.73 17.63
N ARG A 121 14.68 7.53 17.81
CA ARG A 121 14.76 8.93 18.26
C ARG A 121 14.38 9.13 19.73
N VAL A 122 13.90 8.08 20.40
CA VAL A 122 13.63 8.05 21.85
C VAL A 122 14.87 7.48 22.54
#